data_AF-A0A6V7LYI6-F1
#
_entry.id   AF-A0A6V7LYI6-F1
#
_cell.length_a   1.000
_cell.length_b   1.000
_cell.length_c   1.000
_cell.angle_alpha   90.00
_cell.angle_beta   90.00
_cell.angle_gamma   90.00
#
_symmetry.space_group_name_H-M   'P 1'
#
loop_
_entity.id
_entity.type
_entity.pdbx_description
1 polymer ?
#
loop_
_entity_poly.entity_id
_entity_poly.type
_entity_poly.pdbx_seq_one_letter_code
_entity_poly.pdbx_strand_id
1 'polypeptide(L)'
;NIRIMAKYYTKITLQRMAELLDLAVDETEACLCKLVETGVINARTDRPAGVVRFTGTQEPAAVLDAWSASLSKLMSLVNNTTHLIHQEEMLAVAHS
;
A
#
# COMPACT_ATOMS: atom_id res chain seq x y z
N ASN A 1 -4.92 -0.20 16.37
CA ASN A 1 -3.53 -0.56 16.01
C ASN A 1 -3.46 -1.58 14.87
N ILE A 2 -4.15 -2.73 14.94
CA ILE A 2 -4.10 -3.77 13.89
C ILE A 2 -4.52 -3.24 12.49
N ARG A 3 -5.55 -2.39 12.41
CA ARG A 3 -5.96 -1.75 11.12
C ARG A 3 -4.89 -0.86 10.51
N ILE A 4 -4.07 -0.20 11.35
CA ILE A 4 -2.95 0.63 10.89
C ILE A 4 -1.86 -0.31 10.38
N MET A 5 -1.57 -1.38 11.12
CA MET A 5 -0.60 -2.39 10.70
C MET A 5 -0.97 -2.99 9.34
N ALA A 6 -2.25 -3.32 9.13
CA ALA A 6 -2.75 -3.85 7.86
C ALA A 6 -2.61 -2.89 6.67
N LYS A 7 -2.55 -1.57 6.92
CA LYS A 7 -2.35 -0.56 5.86
C LYS A 7 -0.88 -0.36 5.51
N TYR A 8 0.01 -0.42 6.49
CA TYR A 8 1.41 -0.03 6.31
C TYR A 8 2.38 -1.20 6.20
N TYR A 9 2.03 -2.37 6.73
CA TYR A 9 2.84 -3.57 6.61
C TYR A 9 2.25 -4.50 5.55
N THR A 10 3.09 -4.94 4.62
CA THR A 10 2.75 -6.03 3.71
C THR A 10 2.91 -7.39 4.41
N LYS A 11 3.95 -7.51 5.23
CA LYS A 11 4.33 -8.71 5.99
C LYS A 11 4.89 -8.30 7.35
N ILE A 12 4.53 -9.01 8.41
CA ILE A 12 5.06 -8.83 9.77
C ILE A 12 5.17 -10.19 10.47
N THR A 13 6.09 -10.34 11.43
CA THR A 13 6.13 -11.53 12.30
C THR A 13 5.12 -11.38 13.44
N LEU A 14 4.55 -12.50 13.88
CA LEU A 14 3.53 -12.53 14.93
C LEU A 14 4.11 -12.06 16.27
N GLN A 15 5.38 -12.38 16.55
CA GLN A 15 6.14 -11.86 17.69
C GLN A 15 6.24 -10.33 17.69
N ARG A 16 6.65 -9.72 16.57
CA ARG A 16 6.75 -8.26 16.47
C ARG A 16 5.38 -7.59 16.57
N MET A 17 4.35 -8.23 16.04
CA MET A 17 2.98 -7.75 16.13
C MET A 17 2.50 -7.76 17.59
N ALA A 18 2.83 -8.80 18.36
CA ALA A 18 2.51 -8.91 19.78
C ALA A 18 3.20 -7.81 20.61
N GLU A 19 4.49 -7.54 20.36
CA GLU A 19 5.22 -6.42 20.99
C GLU A 19 4.58 -5.06 20.72
N LEU A 20 4.11 -4.81 19.48
CA LEU A 20 3.49 -3.54 19.11
C LEU A 20 2.06 -3.37 19.65
N LEU A 21 1.43 -4.47 20.08
CA LEU A 21 0.10 -4.47 20.67
C LEU A 21 0.13 -4.61 22.18
N ASP A 22 1.29 -4.91 22.75
CA ASP A 22 1.50 -5.21 24.17
C ASP A 22 0.60 -6.35 24.66
N LEU A 23 0.52 -7.41 23.84
CA LEU A 23 -0.29 -8.61 24.07
C LEU A 23 0.59 -9.86 24.00
N ALA A 24 0.11 -10.98 24.55
CA ALA A 24 0.74 -12.27 24.29
C ALA A 24 0.59 -12.67 22.81
N VAL A 25 1.48 -13.54 22.33
CA VAL A 25 1.48 -14.02 20.93
C VAL A 25 0.17 -14.74 20.61
N ASP A 26 -0.32 -15.59 21.51
CA ASP A 26 -1.57 -16.34 21.34
C ASP A 26 -2.81 -15.42 21.32
N GLU A 27 -2.82 -14.41 22.19
CA GLU A 27 -3.90 -13.43 22.25
C GLU A 27 -3.92 -12.53 21.01
N THR A 28 -2.75 -12.14 20.54
CA THR A 28 -2.58 -11.36 19.30
C THR A 28 -3.15 -12.12 18.11
N GLU A 29 -2.86 -13.42 18.02
CA GLU A 29 -3.40 -14.27 16.97
C GLU A 29 -4.92 -14.40 17.08
N ALA A 30 -5.46 -14.68 18.27
CA ALA A 30 -6.90 -14.78 18.46
C ALA A 30 -7.64 -13.47 18.10
N CYS A 31 -7.03 -12.32 18.41
CA CYS A 31 -7.54 -11.01 18.04
C CYS A 31 -7.51 -10.80 16.52
N LEU A 32 -6.40 -11.17 15.87
CA LEU A 32 -6.26 -11.15 14.42
C LEU A 32 -7.33 -12.03 13.74
N CYS A 33 -7.51 -13.27 14.18
CA CYS A 33 -8.50 -14.19 13.64
C CYS A 33 -9.92 -13.61 13.71
N LYS A 34 -10.34 -13.06 14.85
CA LYS A 34 -11.64 -12.40 15.00
C LYS A 34 -11.82 -11.24 14.01
N LEU A 35 -10.78 -10.44 13.79
CA LEU A 35 -10.85 -9.31 12.84
C LEU A 35 -10.89 -9.76 11.38
N VAL A 36 -10.29 -10.91 11.05
CA VAL A 36 -10.38 -11.52 9.72
C VAL A 36 -11.75 -12.16 9.50
N GLU A 37 -12.28 -12.89 10.48
CA GLU A 37 -13.62 -13.51 10.44
C GLU A 37 -14.74 -12.48 10.28
N THR A 38 -14.61 -11.34 10.97
CA THR A 38 -15.56 -10.21 10.84
C THR A 38 -15.38 -9.41 9.56
N GLY A 39 -14.35 -9.70 8.75
CA GLY A 39 -14.07 -9.01 7.49
C GLY A 39 -13.51 -7.58 7.65
N VAL A 40 -13.10 -7.19 8.86
CA VAL A 40 -12.56 -5.84 9.14
C VAL A 40 -11.17 -5.66 8.52
N ILE A 41 -10.40 -6.75 8.43
CA ILE A 41 -9.07 -6.78 7.80
C ILE A 41 -8.94 -8.03 6.91
N ASN A 42 -8.22 -7.90 5.81
CA ASN A 42 -7.76 -9.05 5.05
C ASN A 42 -6.33 -9.39 5.51
N ALA A 43 -6.15 -10.59 6.03
CA ALA A 43 -4.83 -11.07 6.45
C ALA A 43 -4.77 -12.59 6.32
N ARG A 44 -3.57 -13.11 6.06
CA ARG A 44 -3.28 -14.54 6.01
C ARG A 44 -2.09 -14.83 6.93
N THR A 45 -2.29 -15.77 7.86
CA THR A 45 -1.28 -16.17 8.83
C THR A 45 -0.63 -17.50 8.41
N ASP A 46 0.68 -17.51 8.37
CA ASP A 46 1.52 -18.71 8.28
C ASP A 46 2.00 -19.03 9.70
N ARG A 47 1.26 -19.90 10.39
CA ARG A 47 1.52 -20.29 11.79
C ARG A 47 2.89 -20.93 11.99
N PRO A 48 3.30 -21.96 11.21
CA PRO A 48 4.63 -22.57 11.35
C PRO A 48 5.78 -21.58 11.16
N ALA A 49 5.64 -20.64 10.22
CA ALA A 49 6.66 -19.61 9.99
C ALA A 49 6.54 -18.41 10.94
N GLY A 50 5.45 -18.30 11.70
CA GLY A 50 5.17 -17.17 12.60
C GLY A 50 4.98 -15.84 11.86
N VAL A 51 4.44 -15.85 10.63
CA VAL A 51 4.35 -14.69 9.75
C VAL A 51 2.90 -14.36 9.42
N VAL A 52 2.55 -13.08 9.47
CA VAL A 52 1.27 -12.54 8.99
C VAL A 52 1.51 -11.73 7.72
N ARG A 53 0.69 -11.96 6.69
CA ARG A 53 0.65 -11.18 5.45
C ARG A 53 -0.69 -10.45 5.35
N PHE A 54 -0.66 -9.13 5.16
CA PHE A 54 -1.89 -8.31 5.05
C PHE A 54 -2.29 -8.04 3.60
N THR A 55 -1.35 -8.17 2.66
CA THR A 55 -1.67 -8.09 1.23
C THR A 55 -2.27 -9.41 0.77
N GLY A 56 -3.47 -9.35 0.20
CA GLY A 56 -4.02 -10.47 -0.56
C GLY A 56 -3.14 -10.81 -1.77
N THR A 57 -3.31 -12.01 -2.32
CA THR A 57 -2.67 -12.41 -3.57
C THR A 57 -3.10 -11.43 -4.67
N GLN A 58 -2.19 -10.59 -5.15
CA GLN A 58 -2.45 -9.74 -6.30
C GLN A 58 -2.36 -10.60 -7.55
N GLU A 59 -3.40 -10.56 -8.39
CA GLU A 59 -3.31 -11.19 -9.70
C GLU A 59 -2.26 -10.47 -10.55
N PRO A 60 -1.44 -11.20 -11.32
CA PRO A 60 -0.44 -10.60 -12.20
C PRO A 60 -1.02 -9.53 -13.15
N ALA A 61 -2.25 -9.73 -13.62
CA ALA A 61 -2.97 -8.75 -14.45
C ALA A 61 -3.20 -7.42 -13.70
N ALA A 62 -3.66 -7.47 -12.45
CA ALA A 62 -3.90 -6.28 -11.65
C ALA A 62 -2.62 -5.47 -11.39
N VAL A 63 -1.46 -6.15 -11.28
CA VAL A 63 -0.15 -5.48 -11.16
C VAL A 63 0.19 -4.73 -12.45
N LEU A 64 -0.06 -5.35 -13.61
CA LEU A 64 0.18 -4.74 -14.91
C LEU A 64 -0.75 -3.56 -15.18
N ASP A 65 -2.01 -3.65 -14.77
CA ASP A 65 -2.98 -2.56 -14.86
C ASP A 65 -2.55 -1.36 -14.02
N ALA A 66 -2.15 -1.61 -12.76
CA ALA A 66 -1.64 -0.56 -11.87
C ALA A 66 -0.38 0.12 -12.43
N TRP A 67 0.52 -0.66 -13.05
CA TRP A 67 1.70 -0.13 -13.72
C TRP A 67 1.33 0.72 -14.93
N SER A 68 0.42 0.25 -15.78
CA SER A 68 -0.04 0.96 -16.98
C SER A 68 -0.75 2.28 -16.64
N ALA A 69 -1.53 2.29 -15.56
CA ALA A 69 -2.15 3.51 -15.03
C ALA A 69 -1.11 4.51 -14.52
N SER A 70 -0.05 4.02 -13.85
CA SER A 70 1.05 4.85 -13.38
C SER A 70 1.85 5.48 -14.53
N LEU A 71 2.08 4.72 -15.61
CA LEU A 71 2.71 5.22 -16.82
C LEU A 71 1.88 6.31 -17.51
N SER A 72 0.57 6.07 -17.64
CA SER A 72 -0.36 7.07 -18.19
C SER A 72 -0.34 8.37 -17.38
N LYS A 73 -0.33 8.27 -16.04
CA LYS A 73 -0.22 9.43 -15.15
C LYS A 73 1.09 10.18 -15.34
N LEU A 74 2.21 9.46 -15.47
CA LEU A 74 3.52 10.04 -15.74
C LEU A 74 3.52 10.83 -17.05
N MET A 75 3.01 10.24 -18.14
CA MET A 75 2.94 10.91 -19.43
C MET A 75 2.08 12.17 -19.39
N SER A 76 0.94 12.12 -18.68
CA SER A 76 0.11 13.31 -18.48
C SER A 76 0.85 14.42 -17.72
N LEU A 77 1.57 14.09 -16.65
CA LEU A 77 2.39 15.03 -15.90
C LEU A 77 3.45 15.68 -16.80
N VAL A 78 4.21 14.88 -17.56
CA VAL A 78 5.24 15.38 -18.47
C VAL A 78 4.66 16.32 -19.52
N ASN A 79 3.54 15.95 -20.13
CA ASN A 79 2.89 16.79 -21.14
C ASN A 79 2.41 18.13 -20.54
N ASN A 80 1.77 18.08 -19.36
CA ASN A 80 1.30 19.29 -18.68
C ASN A 80 2.48 20.20 -18.30
N THR A 81 3.56 19.65 -17.75
CA THR A 81 4.76 20.43 -17.42
C THR A 81 5.38 21.06 -18.68
N THR A 82 5.46 20.30 -19.77
CA THR A 82 6.00 20.81 -21.04
C THR A 82 5.16 21.96 -21.58
N HIS A 83 3.82 21.83 -21.53
CA HIS A 83 2.91 22.89 -21.95
C HIS A 83 3.05 24.16 -21.09
N LEU A 84 3.16 24.00 -19.76
CA LEU A 84 3.37 25.13 -18.84
C LEU A 84 4.70 25.84 -19.12
N ILE A 85 5.79 25.11 -19.37
CA ILE A 85 7.08 25.72 -19.71
C ILE A 85 6.98 26.55 -21.00
N HIS A 86 6.37 26.00 -22.06
CA HIS A 86 6.19 26.74 -23.31
C HIS A 86 5.33 28.00 -23.13
N GLN A 87 4.28 27.93 -22.30
CA GLN A 87 3.45 29.09 -22.01
C GLN A 87 4.26 30.20 -21.32
N GLU A 88 5.08 29.85 -20.33
CA GLU A 88 5.96 30.79 -19.62
C GLU A 88 7.01 31.40 -20.55
N GLU A 89 7.64 30.60 -21.43
CA GLU A 89 8.61 31.10 -22.41
C GLU A 89 7.97 32.12 -23.36
N MET A 90 6.76 31.84 -23.87
CA MET A 90 6.03 32.75 -24.76
C MET A 90 5.68 34.06 -24.06
N LEU A 91 5.30 34.01 -22.77
CA LEU A 91 5.06 35.22 -21.98
C LEU A 91 6.34 36.00 -21.75
N ALA A 92 7.46 35.34 -21.43
CA ALA A 92 8.75 36.01 -21.22
C ALA A 92 9.22 36.75 -22.47
N VAL A 93 9.08 36.13 -23.66
CA VAL A 93 9.40 36.76 -24.95
C VAL A 93 8.45 37.90 -25.29
N ALA A 94 7.16 37.83 -24.91
CA ALA A 94 6.21 38.92 -25.17
C ALA A 94 6.45 40.18 -24.31
N HIS A 95 7.11 40.02 -23.16
CA HIS A 95 7.44 41.14 -22.26
C HIS A 95 8.85 41.71 -22.47
N SER A 96 9.67 41.11 -23.36
CA SER A 96 10.98 41.61 -23.79
C SER A 96 10.89 42.40 -25.09
#